data_AF-A0A1F4TUY5-F1
#
_entry.id   AF-A0A1F4TUY5-F1
#
_cell.length_a   1.000
_cell.length_b   1.000
_cell.length_c   1.000
_cell.angle_alpha   90.00
_cell.angle_beta   90.00
_cell.angle_gamma   90.00
#
_symmetry.space_group_name_H-M   'P 1'
#
loop_
_entity.id
_entity.type
_entity.pdbx_description
1 polymer ?
#
loop_
_entity_poly.entity_id
_entity_poly.type
_entity_poly.pdbx_seq_one_letter_code
_entity_poly.pdbx_strand_id
1 'polypeptide(L)' 'MKKNENMFDRFIKILIGIIVLYFAIYYKVNIWLMLVVLFGSLWFIITGLIGYCPLYNLLGINTAKK' A
#
# COMPACT_ATOMS: atom_id res chain seq x y z
N MET A 1 -2.52 -6.64 16.28
CA MET A 1 -3.41 -7.26 15.26
C MET A 1 -2.71 -8.48 14.68
N LYS A 2 -3.41 -9.58 14.40
CA LYS A 2 -2.78 -10.74 13.72
C LYS A 2 -2.43 -10.33 12.30
N LYS A 3 -1.21 -10.63 11.83
CA LYS A 3 -0.83 -10.41 10.43
C LYS A 3 -1.81 -11.14 9.51
N ASN A 4 -2.31 -10.46 8.49
CA ASN A 4 -3.15 -11.06 7.44
C ASN A 4 -2.46 -11.08 6.08
N GLU A 5 -1.36 -10.36 5.90
CA GLU A 5 -0.56 -10.34 4.68
C GLU A 5 0.73 -11.14 4.83
N ASN A 6 1.04 -11.96 3.82
CA ASN A 6 2.32 -12.64 3.70
C ASN A 6 3.44 -11.65 3.37
N MET A 7 4.70 -12.03 3.63
CA MET A 7 5.89 -11.21 3.41
C MET A 7 6.03 -10.74 1.96
N PHE A 8 5.67 -11.59 1.00
CA PHE A 8 5.69 -11.25 -0.42
C PHE A 8 4.69 -10.14 -0.79
N ASP A 9 3.45 -10.23 -0.28
CA ASP A 9 2.40 -9.24 -0.53
C ASP A 9 2.76 -7.87 0.07
N ARG A 10 3.32 -7.88 1.28
CA ARG A 10 3.86 -6.67 1.94
C ARG A 10 4.96 -6.01 1.12
N PHE A 11 5.91 -6.81 0.63
CA PHE A 11 7.04 -6.31 -0.15
C PHE A 11 6.57 -5.64 -1.44
N ILE A 12 5.67 -6.29 -2.18
CA ILE A 12 5.08 -5.74 -3.40
C ILE A 12 4.37 -4.41 -3.12
N LYS A 13 3.55 -4.32 -2.07
CA LYS A 13 2.82 -3.09 -1.74
C LYS A 13 3.73 -1.93 -1.40
N ILE A 14 4.77 -2.17 -0.61
CA ILE A 14 5.77 -1.16 -0.27
C ILE A 14 6.51 -0.71 -1.54
N LEU A 15 6.92 -1.65 -2.39
CA LEU A 15 7.66 -1.37 -3.60
C LEU A 15 6.83 -0.56 -4.61
N ILE A 16 5.56 -0.93 -4.82
CA ILE A 16 4.62 -0.15 -5.65
C ILE A 16 4.39 1.24 -5.05
N GLY A 17 4.15 1.35 -3.74
CA GLY A 17 3.94 2.62 -3.06
C GLY A 17 5.11 3.58 -3.25
N ILE A 18 6.35 3.09 -3.13
CA ILE A 18 7.57 3.89 -3.33
C ILE A 18 7.72 4.32 -4.80
N ILE A 19 7.52 3.41 -5.76
CA ILE A 19 7.62 3.74 -7.19
C ILE A 19 6.60 4.82 -7.55
N VAL A 20 5.34 4.64 -7.15
CA VAL A 20 4.27 5.58 -7.44
C VAL A 20 4.54 6.94 -6.80
N LEU A 21 5.03 6.98 -5.55
CA LEU A 21 5.41 8.21 -4.87
C LEU A 21 6.56 8.93 -5.61
N TYR A 22 7.58 8.20 -6.06
CA TYR A 22 8.70 8.75 -6.82
C TYR A 22 8.22 9.42 -8.11
N PHE A 23 7.38 8.73 -8.89
CA PHE A 23 6.79 9.28 -10.12
C PHE A 23 5.91 10.52 -9.83
N ALA A 24 5.12 10.52 -8.75
CA ALA A 24 4.28 11.65 -8.39
C ALA A 24 5.07 12.92 -8.06
N ILE A 25 6.28 12.79 -7.51
CA ILE A 25 7.17 13.92 -7.19
C ILE A 25 7.90 14.41 -8.44
N TYR A 26 8.36 13.49 -9.29
CA TYR A 26 9.17 13.83 -10.47
C TYR A 26 8.34 14.40 -11.62
N TYR A 27 7.11 13.91 -11.80
CA TYR A 27 6.20 14.41 -12.81
C TYR A 27 5.26 15.43 -12.17
N LYS A 28 5.22 16.65 -12.71
CA LYS A 28 4.25 17.68 -12.31
C LYS A 28 2.84 17.24 -12.73
N VAL A 29 2.20 16.47 -11.88
CA VAL A 29 0.79 16.07 -12.01
C VAL A 29 -0.13 17.16 -11.44
N ASN A 30 -1.38 17.18 -11.90
CA ASN A 30 -2.41 18.08 -11.35
C ASN A 30 -2.50 17.90 -9.83
N ILE A 31 -2.72 18.99 -9.08
CA ILE A 31 -2.77 19.00 -7.61
C ILE A 31 -3.76 17.96 -7.05
N TRP A 32 -4.91 17.77 -7.72
CA TRP A 32 -5.91 16.78 -7.33
C TRP A 32 -5.40 15.35 -7.51
N LEU A 33 -4.72 15.10 -8.63
CA LEU A 33 -4.12 13.80 -8.92
C LEU A 33 -2.97 13.50 -7.95
N MET A 34 -2.15 14.52 -7.64
CA MET A 34 -1.06 14.41 -6.68
C MET A 34 -1.59 13.97 -5.31
N LEU A 35 -2.64 14.60 -4.80
CA LEU A 35 -3.24 14.23 -3.52
C LEU A 35 -3.71 12.77 -3.49
N VAL A 36 -4.47 12.33 -4.48
CA VAL A 36 -4.96 10.94 -4.56
C VAL A 36 -3.79 9.95 -4.57
N VAL A 37 -2.77 10.24 -5.37
CA VAL A 37 -1.59 9.38 -5.49
C VAL A 37 -0.80 9.35 -4.18
N LEU A 38 -0.68 10.49 -3.49
CA LEU A 38 0.06 10.61 -2.24
C LEU A 38 -0.66 9.86 -1.11
N PHE A 39 -1.97 10.04 -0.95
CA PHE A 39 -2.77 9.29 0.02
C PHE A 39 -2.78 7.79 -0.28
N GLY A 40 -2.92 7.40 -1.55
CA GLY A 40 -2.89 5.99 -1.96
C GLY A 40 -1.54 5.33 -1.68
N SER A 41 -0.44 5.96 -2.05
CA SER A 41 0.91 5.44 -1.83
C SER A 41 1.25 5.33 -0.34
N LEU A 42 0.91 6.33 0.47
CA LEU A 42 1.03 6.25 1.93
C LEU A 42 0.21 5.11 2.52
N TRP A 43 -1.03 4.93 2.07
CA TRP A 43 -1.87 3.82 2.52
C TRP A 43 -1.25 2.46 2.20
N PHE A 44 -0.75 2.26 0.97
CA PHE A 44 -0.07 1.02 0.57
C PHE A 44 1.19 0.74 1.38
N ILE A 45 2.00 1.76 1.67
CA ILE A 45 3.23 1.62 2.46
C ILE A 45 2.89 1.28 3.91
N ILE A 46 1.98 2.04 4.53
CA ILE A 46 1.58 1.83 5.94
C ILE A 46 0.96 0.45 6.12
N THR A 47 0.04 0.06 5.22
CA THR A 47 -0.60 -1.26 5.27
C THR A 47 0.42 -2.37 5.10
N GLY A 48 1.37 -2.27 4.17
CA GLY A 48 2.44 -3.28 3.98
C GLY A 48 3.43 -3.37 5.15
N LEU A 49 3.79 -2.24 5.78
CA LEU A 49 4.71 -2.19 6.94
C LEU A 49 4.09 -2.87 8.17
N ILE A 50 2.86 -2.47 8.52
CA ILE A 50 2.08 -3.13 9.56
C ILE A 50 1.80 -4.59 9.13
N GLY A 51 1.66 -4.80 7.82
CA GLY A 51 1.10 -5.94 7.09
C GLY A 51 -0.07 -6.59 7.79
N TYR A 52 -0.95 -5.66 8.14
CA TYR A 52 -2.34 -5.89 8.40
C TYR A 52 -3.08 -4.94 7.46
N CYS A 53 -3.77 -5.48 6.46
CA CYS A 53 -4.68 -4.71 5.64
C CYS A 53 -6.10 -4.80 6.22
N PRO A 54 -6.71 -3.70 6.70
CA PRO A 54 -8.06 -3.73 7.24
C PRO A 54 -9.09 -4.18 6.20
N LEU A 55 -8.85 -3.91 4.91
CA LEU A 55 -9.71 -4.37 3.81
C LEU A 55 -9.71 -5.90 3.70
N TYR A 56 -8.55 -6.54 3.82
CA TYR A 56 -8.46 -8.00 3.78
C TYR A 56 -9.13 -8.61 5.01
N ASN A 57 -9.05 -7.96 6.16
CA ASN A 57 -9.77 -8.40 7.34
C ASN A 57 -11.30 -8.28 7.18
N LEU A 58 -11.78 -7.18 6.59
CA LEU A 58 -13.20 -7.00 6.26
C LEU A 58 -13.71 -8.05 5.27
N LEU A 59 -12.87 -8.45 4.31
CA LEU A 59 -13.18 -9.49 3.32
C LEU A 59 -12.90 -10.92 3.81
N GLY A 60 -12.40 -11.10 5.05
CA GLY A 60 -12.03 -12.41 5.59
C GLY A 60 -10.82 -13.08 4.92
N ILE A 61 -10.03 -12.33 4.15
CA ILE A 61 -8.86 -12.83 3.41
C ILE A 61 -7.63 -12.79 4.33
N ASN A 62 -6.89 -13.91 4.37
CA ASN A 62 -5.61 -14.00 5.05
C ASN A 62 -4.58 -14.66 4.14
N THR A 63 -3.80 -13.84 3.44
CA THR A 63 -2.67 -14.29 2.63
C THR A 63 -1.51 -14.79 3.48
N ALA A 64 -1.36 -14.38 4.74
CA ALA A 64 -0.29 -14.87 5.62
C ALA A 64 -0.39 -16.36 5.98
N LYS A 65 -1.57 -16.99 5.79
CA LYS A 65 -1.76 -18.44 5.98
C LYS A 65 -1.45 -19.27 4.73
N LYS A 66 -1.23 -18.64 3.58
CA LYS A 66 -0.80 -19.27 2.33
C LYS A 66 0.68 -19.04 2.13
#